data_AF-A0A957LPR1-F1
#
_entry.id   AF-A0A957LPR1-F1
#
_cell.length_a   1.000
_cell.length_b   1.000
_cell.length_c   1.000
_cell.angle_alpha   90.00
_cell.angle_beta   90.00
_cell.angle_gamma   90.00
#
_symmetry.space_group_name_H-M   'P 1'
#
loop_
_entity.id
_entity.type
_entity.pdbx_description
1 polymer ?
#
loop_
_entity_poly.entity_id
_entity_poly.type
_entity_poly.pdbx_seq_one_letter_code
_entity_poly.pdbx_strand_id
1 'polypeptide(L)'
;MIRKLVAFFFCLAMVAGAFGAGYVVAAPVAPLAAISLTGGVYAQDFDTLVNSGTSTSVPDGWVFAEAGTNANTTYTAGTGSGTAGDTYSFGAISSTERAFGGLQSGSLIPTLGVEFANNTGAPITRLAVSYYCEQWRVGVINREAADRLDFQYSTDATSLTTGFWVDVDSLDCLSTNTNDTLGAKDGNSSSYRTGQSDTIAGLNIANGATFWLRWTDYNISGSDDGLGVDDFQLTPANPTAVTLSSFDAQAGADRISVSWETVSELDNAGFSLYRSDNAAGPQTLLAYVPSQAPGSAQGFAYSYDDLDVQPGQTWWYWLEDVSLNGATTLHGPVSATVSVPTAVTLSDMSAGEETGSAALPWAAALVVALAGALVVRRGQQQNRGH
;
A
#
# COMPACT_ATOMS: atom_id res chain seq x y z
N MET A 1 -1.98 18.52 58.98
CA MET A 1 -2.22 17.06 58.86
C MET A 1 -3.68 16.83 58.50
N ILE A 2 -3.88 16.39 57.25
CA ILE A 2 -5.07 15.78 56.60
C ILE A 2 -6.42 15.95 57.33
N ARG A 3 -7.28 16.84 56.82
CA ARG A 3 -8.72 16.87 57.14
C ARG A 3 -9.50 16.18 56.00
N LYS A 4 -10.23 15.13 56.38
CA LYS A 4 -11.29 14.50 55.57
C LYS A 4 -12.40 15.53 55.31
N LEU A 5 -12.87 15.62 54.06
CA LEU A 5 -14.10 16.32 53.72
C LEU A 5 -14.99 15.37 52.92
N VAL A 6 -16.11 14.99 53.52
CA VAL A 6 -17.27 14.40 52.85
C VAL A 6 -18.45 15.24 53.29
N ALA A 7 -19.24 15.68 52.31
CA ALA A 7 -20.70 15.69 52.30
C ALA A 7 -21.31 16.99 51.75
N PHE A 8 -22.01 16.76 50.62
CA PHE A 8 -23.37 17.21 50.32
C PHE A 8 -23.64 18.70 50.20
N PHE A 9 -23.69 19.14 48.94
CA PHE A 9 -24.36 20.37 48.54
C PHE A 9 -25.88 20.19 48.44
N PHE A 10 -26.53 21.32 48.70
CA PHE A 10 -27.93 21.57 48.94
C PHE A 10 -28.90 21.12 47.84
N CYS A 11 -30.06 20.67 48.31
CA CYS A 11 -31.33 20.61 47.59
C CYS A 11 -32.05 21.97 47.74
N LEU A 12 -32.52 22.56 46.64
CA LEU A 12 -33.68 23.45 46.62
C LEU A 12 -34.50 23.17 45.37
N ALA A 13 -35.74 22.73 45.60
CA ALA A 13 -36.75 22.46 44.58
C ALA A 13 -37.75 23.62 44.49
N MET A 14 -38.20 23.94 43.28
CA MET A 14 -39.60 24.27 42.89
C MET A 14 -39.63 24.47 41.36
N VAL A 15 -40.18 23.53 40.57
CA VAL A 15 -41.59 23.26 40.19
C VAL A 15 -41.97 23.89 38.83
N ALA A 16 -42.18 22.96 37.89
CA ALA A 16 -43.14 22.92 36.77
C ALA A 16 -43.27 24.11 35.80
N GLY A 17 -42.73 23.90 34.60
CA GLY A 17 -43.28 24.41 33.35
C GLY A 17 -43.20 23.32 32.29
N ALA A 18 -44.32 22.66 32.01
CA ALA A 18 -44.42 21.66 30.96
C ALA A 18 -44.37 22.35 29.59
N PHE A 19 -43.27 22.17 28.85
CA PHE A 19 -43.25 22.31 27.40
C PHE A 19 -42.67 21.02 26.84
N GLY A 20 -43.54 20.23 26.20
CA GLY A 20 -43.14 19.06 25.44
C GLY A 20 -42.34 19.51 24.21
N ALA A 21 -41.02 19.59 24.35
CA ALA A 21 -40.13 19.48 23.21
C ALA A 21 -39.89 17.99 23.01
N GLY A 22 -40.61 17.40 22.04
CA GLY A 22 -40.25 16.08 21.54
C GLY A 22 -38.83 16.18 21.00
N TYR A 23 -37.85 15.64 21.74
CA TYR A 23 -36.57 15.31 21.16
C TYR A 23 -36.85 14.19 20.16
N VAL A 24 -36.94 14.55 18.89
CA VAL A 24 -36.73 13.58 17.81
C VAL A 24 -35.26 13.22 17.92
N VAL A 25 -34.96 12.15 18.66
CA VAL A 25 -33.72 11.42 18.42
C VAL A 25 -33.90 10.89 17.00
N ALA A 26 -33.24 11.53 16.04
CA ALA A 26 -33.13 10.99 14.70
C ALA A 26 -32.67 9.54 14.87
N ALA A 27 -33.46 8.59 14.36
CA ALA A 27 -33.00 7.23 14.24
C ALA A 27 -31.63 7.29 13.54
N PRO A 28 -30.62 6.48 13.94
CA PRO A 28 -29.39 6.41 13.18
C PRO A 28 -29.79 6.13 11.74
N VAL A 29 -29.55 7.10 10.85
CA VAL A 29 -29.58 6.86 9.42
C VAL A 29 -28.64 5.69 9.26
N ALA A 30 -29.14 4.55 8.74
CA ALA A 30 -28.29 3.42 8.46
C ALA A 30 -27.09 3.98 7.67
N PRO A 31 -25.84 3.72 8.08
CA PRO A 31 -24.71 4.21 7.33
C PRO A 31 -24.91 3.78 5.89
N LEU A 32 -24.60 4.67 4.95
CA LEU A 32 -24.55 4.29 3.54
C LEU A 32 -23.76 3.00 3.44
N ALA A 33 -24.26 2.04 2.66
CA ALA A 33 -23.53 0.80 2.49
C ALA A 33 -22.28 1.12 1.68
N ALA A 34 -21.13 1.21 2.36
CA ALA A 34 -19.83 1.32 1.72
C ALA A 34 -19.69 0.25 0.63
N ILE A 35 -19.08 0.61 -0.49
CA ILE A 35 -18.87 -0.31 -1.60
C ILE A 35 -17.86 -1.37 -1.18
N SER A 36 -18.30 -2.62 -1.13
CA SER A 36 -17.46 -3.74 -0.69
C SER A 36 -16.46 -4.12 -1.79
N LEU A 37 -15.18 -3.82 -1.55
CA LEU A 37 -14.08 -4.25 -2.41
C LEU A 37 -13.66 -5.68 -2.06
N THR A 38 -13.83 -6.61 -2.99
CA THR A 38 -13.40 -8.02 -2.83
C THR A 38 -12.19 -8.38 -3.72
N GLY A 39 -11.55 -7.36 -4.31
CA GLY A 39 -10.55 -7.49 -5.37
C GLY A 39 -11.14 -7.18 -6.75
N GLY A 40 -10.29 -7.08 -7.78
CA GLY A 40 -10.71 -6.72 -9.14
C GLY A 40 -10.98 -5.21 -9.31
N VAL A 41 -11.66 -4.84 -10.39
CA VAL A 41 -11.98 -3.44 -10.71
C VAL A 41 -13.41 -3.12 -10.27
N TYR A 42 -13.59 -2.07 -9.49
CA TYR A 42 -14.89 -1.40 -9.33
C TYR A 42 -15.02 -0.32 -10.40
N ALA A 43 -16.20 -0.19 -11.01
CA ALA A 43 -16.49 0.81 -12.04
C ALA A 43 -17.82 1.53 -11.77
N GLN A 44 -17.88 2.83 -12.08
CA GLN A 44 -19.08 3.66 -12.04
C GLN A 44 -19.11 4.63 -13.22
N ASP A 45 -20.17 4.52 -14.03
CA ASP A 45 -20.46 5.33 -15.22
C ASP A 45 -21.48 6.46 -14.98
N PHE A 46 -21.99 6.59 -13.76
CA PHE A 46 -23.06 7.53 -13.35
C PHE A 46 -24.35 7.62 -14.21
N ASP A 47 -24.54 6.77 -15.21
CA ASP A 47 -25.68 6.75 -16.14
C ASP A 47 -27.05 6.52 -15.48
N THR A 48 -27.05 6.16 -14.20
CA THR A 48 -28.26 5.99 -13.37
C THR A 48 -28.72 7.29 -12.70
N LEU A 49 -27.93 8.37 -12.76
CA LEU A 49 -28.32 9.69 -12.27
C LEU A 49 -29.49 10.27 -13.08
N VAL A 50 -30.26 11.18 -12.47
CA VAL A 50 -31.40 11.77 -13.17
C VAL A 50 -30.97 12.68 -14.32
N ASN A 51 -31.67 12.56 -15.45
CA ASN A 51 -31.47 13.40 -16.63
C ASN A 51 -32.50 14.54 -16.76
N SER A 52 -33.36 14.72 -15.76
CA SER A 52 -34.28 15.85 -15.63
C SER A 52 -34.65 16.11 -14.16
N GLY A 53 -34.99 17.36 -13.84
CA GLY A 53 -35.39 17.75 -12.48
C GLY A 53 -34.28 17.63 -11.46
N THR A 54 -34.65 17.28 -10.22
CA THR A 54 -33.73 17.13 -9.08
C THR A 54 -33.89 15.74 -8.45
N SER A 55 -32.86 15.27 -7.75
CA SER A 55 -32.89 13.97 -7.07
C SER A 55 -31.99 13.94 -5.83
N THR A 56 -32.24 12.99 -4.94
CA THR A 56 -31.35 12.62 -3.83
C THR A 56 -30.71 11.24 -4.05
N SER A 57 -31.14 10.52 -5.08
CA SER A 57 -30.70 9.16 -5.36
C SER A 57 -29.44 9.19 -6.21
N VAL A 58 -28.35 8.71 -5.64
CA VAL A 58 -27.05 8.54 -6.29
C VAL A 58 -26.72 7.04 -6.33
N PRO A 59 -25.71 6.60 -7.12
CA PRO A 59 -25.28 5.21 -7.12
C PRO A 59 -24.87 4.74 -5.72
N ASP A 60 -24.96 3.42 -5.47
CA ASP A 60 -24.66 2.84 -4.17
C ASP A 60 -23.25 3.21 -3.70
N GLY A 61 -23.14 3.65 -2.43
CA GLY A 61 -21.89 4.07 -1.80
C GLY A 61 -21.38 5.46 -2.23
N TRP A 62 -21.90 6.04 -3.31
CA TRP A 62 -21.66 7.43 -3.67
C TRP A 62 -22.52 8.36 -2.84
N VAL A 63 -22.03 9.58 -2.66
CA VAL A 63 -22.69 10.66 -1.94
C VAL A 63 -22.25 12.02 -2.46
N PHE A 64 -23.01 13.04 -2.09
CA PHE A 64 -22.60 14.42 -2.19
C PHE A 64 -22.95 15.18 -0.90
N ALA A 65 -22.26 16.28 -0.68
CA ALA A 65 -22.53 17.25 0.37
C ALA A 65 -22.53 18.65 -0.24
N GLU A 66 -23.40 19.50 0.27
CA GLU A 66 -23.47 20.90 -0.14
C GLU A 66 -23.31 21.78 1.09
N ALA A 67 -22.44 22.78 0.99
CA ALA A 67 -22.28 23.81 2.01
C ALA A 67 -22.70 25.18 1.47
N GLY A 68 -23.08 26.09 2.36
CA GLY A 68 -23.51 27.45 1.99
C GLY A 68 -25.01 27.68 2.18
N THR A 69 -25.48 28.89 1.89
CA THR A 69 -26.86 29.31 2.16
C THR A 69 -27.89 28.67 1.23
N ASN A 70 -27.46 28.13 0.09
CA ASN A 70 -28.33 27.48 -0.90
C ASN A 70 -28.22 25.95 -0.89
N ALA A 71 -27.44 25.37 0.04
CA ALA A 71 -27.37 23.92 0.21
C ALA A 71 -28.78 23.34 0.41
N ASN A 72 -29.15 22.37 -0.42
CA ASN A 72 -30.54 21.93 -0.55
C ASN A 72 -30.70 20.40 -0.48
N THR A 73 -29.59 19.65 -0.38
CA THR A 73 -29.54 18.17 -0.25
C THR A 73 -30.06 17.40 -1.47
N THR A 74 -30.22 18.07 -2.60
CA THR A 74 -30.58 17.48 -3.88
C THR A 74 -29.53 17.83 -4.92
N TYR A 75 -29.33 16.99 -5.93
CA TYR A 75 -28.58 17.37 -7.12
C TYR A 75 -29.54 17.62 -8.29
N THR A 76 -29.13 18.44 -9.24
CA THR A 76 -29.94 18.84 -10.41
C THR A 76 -29.42 18.21 -11.69
N ALA A 77 -30.31 17.78 -12.59
CA ALA A 77 -29.93 17.45 -13.96
C ALA A 77 -29.57 18.73 -14.73
N GLY A 78 -28.33 18.83 -15.22
CA GLY A 78 -27.79 20.02 -15.88
C GLY A 78 -27.14 19.72 -17.22
N THR A 79 -27.22 20.68 -18.14
CA THR A 79 -26.46 20.66 -19.41
C THR A 79 -25.24 21.60 -19.37
N GLY A 80 -24.89 22.12 -18.19
CA GLY A 80 -23.91 23.21 -18.03
C GLY A 80 -24.39 24.61 -18.44
N SER A 81 -25.62 24.72 -18.93
CA SER A 81 -26.23 26.02 -19.31
C SER A 81 -26.58 26.91 -18.12
N GLY A 82 -26.89 26.30 -16.97
CA GLY A 82 -27.17 27.00 -15.70
C GLY A 82 -25.95 27.70 -15.12
N THR A 83 -26.20 28.71 -14.27
CA THR A 83 -25.14 29.50 -13.61
C THR A 83 -25.26 29.49 -12.08
N ALA A 84 -26.25 28.78 -11.55
CA ALA A 84 -26.43 28.65 -10.11
C ALA A 84 -25.46 27.58 -9.60
N GLY A 85 -24.81 27.82 -8.47
CA GLY A 85 -24.06 26.74 -7.85
C GLY A 85 -25.01 25.66 -7.37
N ASP A 86 -24.66 24.40 -7.61
CA ASP A 86 -25.38 23.21 -7.21
C ASP A 86 -24.49 21.96 -7.40
N THR A 87 -24.92 20.84 -6.84
CA THR A 87 -24.48 19.52 -7.30
C THR A 87 -25.23 19.16 -8.57
N TYR A 88 -24.53 18.62 -9.58
CA TYR A 88 -25.11 18.33 -10.88
C TYR A 88 -24.94 16.88 -11.33
N SER A 89 -25.98 16.34 -11.93
CA SER A 89 -25.84 15.30 -12.95
C SER A 89 -25.71 16.01 -14.29
N PHE A 90 -24.52 16.05 -14.84
CA PHE A 90 -24.26 16.69 -16.13
C PHE A 90 -24.49 15.74 -17.30
N GLY A 91 -24.80 16.28 -18.48
CA GLY A 91 -25.14 15.51 -19.68
C GLY A 91 -26.15 16.22 -20.56
N ALA A 92 -26.19 15.87 -21.85
CA ALA A 92 -27.14 16.44 -22.80
C ALA A 92 -28.62 16.22 -22.37
N ILE A 93 -29.54 17.03 -22.90
CA ILE A 93 -30.98 16.95 -22.56
C ILE A 93 -31.49 15.54 -22.86
N SER A 94 -32.12 14.91 -21.87
CA SER A 94 -32.67 13.54 -21.96
C SER A 94 -31.64 12.45 -22.26
N SER A 95 -30.33 12.75 -22.24
CA SER A 95 -29.28 11.74 -22.32
C SER A 95 -29.29 10.90 -21.05
N THR A 96 -29.16 9.58 -21.20
CA THR A 96 -28.85 8.69 -20.08
C THR A 96 -27.37 8.64 -19.77
N GLU A 97 -26.52 9.09 -20.68
CA GLU A 97 -25.12 9.29 -20.35
C GLU A 97 -25.01 10.53 -19.47
N ARG A 98 -24.53 10.33 -18.23
CA ARG A 98 -24.38 11.38 -17.22
C ARG A 98 -22.98 11.37 -16.58
N ALA A 99 -22.44 12.55 -16.32
CA ALA A 99 -21.32 12.75 -15.39
C ALA A 99 -21.79 13.29 -14.03
N PHE A 100 -21.12 12.93 -12.94
CA PHE A 100 -21.42 13.44 -11.59
C PHE A 100 -20.50 14.60 -11.23
N GLY A 101 -21.07 15.76 -10.96
CA GLY A 101 -20.30 17.01 -10.95
C GLY A 101 -20.86 18.09 -10.04
N GLY A 102 -20.22 19.25 -10.12
CA GLY A 102 -20.63 20.44 -9.40
C GLY A 102 -20.37 21.70 -10.21
N LEU A 103 -21.03 22.76 -9.78
CA LEU A 103 -20.64 24.13 -10.07
C LEU A 103 -20.64 24.85 -8.73
N GLN A 104 -19.50 25.36 -8.30
CA GLN A 104 -19.45 26.15 -7.09
C GLN A 104 -19.90 27.59 -7.32
N SER A 105 -20.42 28.20 -6.26
CA SER A 105 -20.77 29.61 -6.19
C SER A 105 -20.62 30.16 -4.78
N GLY A 106 -20.74 31.48 -4.62
CA GLY A 106 -20.68 32.11 -3.29
C GLY A 106 -21.77 31.65 -2.30
N SER A 107 -22.81 30.93 -2.74
CA SER A 107 -23.89 30.43 -1.88
C SER A 107 -24.00 28.91 -1.84
N LEU A 108 -23.23 28.17 -2.64
CA LEU A 108 -23.21 26.71 -2.65
C LEU A 108 -21.83 26.18 -3.05
N ILE A 109 -21.27 25.32 -2.20
CA ILE A 109 -20.02 24.59 -2.42
C ILE A 109 -20.36 23.09 -2.49
N PRO A 110 -20.26 22.45 -3.68
CA PRO A 110 -20.51 21.03 -3.84
C PRO A 110 -19.28 20.21 -3.45
N THR A 111 -19.50 19.02 -2.90
CA THR A 111 -18.48 18.01 -2.65
C THR A 111 -19.06 16.66 -3.01
N LEU A 112 -18.35 15.90 -3.84
CA LEU A 112 -18.74 14.55 -4.27
C LEU A 112 -17.83 13.54 -3.57
N GLY A 113 -18.30 12.32 -3.39
CA GLY A 113 -17.39 11.25 -3.02
C GLY A 113 -18.06 9.92 -2.81
N VAL A 114 -17.28 8.98 -2.32
CA VAL A 114 -17.65 7.57 -2.25
C VAL A 114 -16.94 6.92 -1.06
N GLU A 115 -17.68 6.05 -0.36
CA GLU A 115 -17.13 5.21 0.71
C GLU A 115 -16.92 3.78 0.21
N PHE A 116 -15.73 3.23 0.47
CA PHE A 116 -15.39 1.84 0.18
C PHE A 116 -15.10 1.08 1.48
N ALA A 117 -15.40 -0.21 1.48
CA ALA A 117 -15.00 -1.16 2.51
C ALA A 117 -13.97 -2.14 1.93
N ASN A 118 -12.84 -2.30 2.61
CA ASN A 118 -11.85 -3.32 2.26
C ASN A 118 -12.35 -4.70 2.72
N ASN A 119 -12.79 -5.55 1.79
CA ASN A 119 -13.10 -6.96 2.04
C ASN A 119 -12.26 -7.87 1.11
N THR A 120 -11.04 -7.44 0.74
CA THR A 120 -10.17 -8.18 -0.17
C THR A 120 -9.47 -9.38 0.49
N GLY A 121 -9.62 -9.54 1.81
CA GLY A 121 -8.97 -10.57 2.62
C GLY A 121 -7.61 -10.18 3.19
N ALA A 122 -7.06 -9.03 2.83
CA ALA A 122 -5.77 -8.52 3.33
C ALA A 122 -5.77 -6.97 3.38
N PRO A 123 -4.78 -6.31 4.01
CA PRO A 123 -4.66 -4.87 3.93
C PRO A 123 -4.46 -4.39 2.47
N ILE A 124 -5.19 -3.34 2.07
CA ILE A 124 -4.96 -2.67 0.79
C ILE A 124 -3.77 -1.71 0.97
N THR A 125 -2.80 -1.81 0.07
CA THR A 125 -1.55 -1.03 0.12
C THR A 125 -1.43 -0.08 -1.05
N ARG A 126 -2.19 -0.30 -2.12
CA ARG A 126 -2.30 0.61 -3.26
C ARG A 126 -3.73 0.68 -3.79
N LEU A 127 -4.10 1.82 -4.32
CA LEU A 127 -5.34 2.05 -5.04
C LEU A 127 -4.99 2.62 -6.41
N ALA A 128 -5.22 1.86 -7.48
CA ALA A 128 -5.16 2.41 -8.84
C ALA A 128 -6.51 3.06 -9.15
N VAL A 129 -6.49 4.34 -9.46
CA VAL A 129 -7.67 5.17 -9.74
C VAL A 129 -7.58 5.64 -11.19
N SER A 130 -8.70 5.61 -11.91
CA SER A 130 -8.83 6.29 -13.19
C SER A 130 -10.26 6.77 -13.42
N TYR A 131 -10.44 7.88 -14.12
CA TYR A 131 -11.75 8.42 -14.48
C TYR A 131 -11.61 9.48 -15.58
N TYR A 132 -12.71 9.92 -16.19
CA TYR A 132 -12.75 11.08 -17.05
C TYR A 132 -13.16 12.33 -16.27
N CYS A 133 -12.36 13.38 -16.39
CA CYS A 133 -12.72 14.73 -16.01
C CYS A 133 -13.40 15.42 -17.19
N GLU A 134 -14.62 15.90 -16.97
CA GLU A 134 -15.44 16.54 -17.98
C GLU A 134 -15.77 17.99 -17.63
N GLN A 135 -15.59 18.89 -18.58
CA GLN A 135 -15.95 20.29 -18.46
C GLN A 135 -17.27 20.54 -19.18
N TRP A 136 -18.30 20.84 -18.40
CA TRP A 136 -19.67 21.10 -18.85
C TRP A 136 -19.98 22.59 -18.94
N ARG A 137 -19.18 23.45 -18.31
CA ARG A 137 -19.36 24.90 -18.38
C ARG A 137 -18.04 25.65 -18.23
N VAL A 138 -17.86 26.70 -19.03
CA VAL A 138 -16.87 27.76 -18.79
C VAL A 138 -17.57 28.93 -18.09
N GLY A 139 -17.25 29.14 -16.82
CA GLY A 139 -17.79 30.24 -16.01
C GLY A 139 -17.05 31.55 -16.21
N VAL A 140 -15.75 31.50 -16.50
CA VAL A 140 -14.89 32.66 -16.72
C VAL A 140 -13.81 32.36 -17.77
N ILE A 141 -13.43 33.39 -18.54
CA ILE A 141 -12.44 33.28 -19.63
C ILE A 141 -11.17 34.08 -19.34
N ASN A 142 -10.12 33.83 -20.11
CA ASN A 142 -8.85 34.56 -20.06
C ASN A 142 -8.17 34.50 -18.68
N ARG A 143 -8.19 33.31 -18.08
CA ARG A 143 -7.55 33.04 -16.79
C ARG A 143 -6.29 32.20 -16.95
N GLU A 144 -5.33 32.45 -16.06
CA GLU A 144 -4.01 31.82 -16.09
C GLU A 144 -3.98 30.41 -15.48
N ALA A 145 -4.96 30.07 -14.64
CA ALA A 145 -5.10 28.76 -14.02
C ALA A 145 -6.45 28.12 -14.33
N ALA A 146 -6.46 26.79 -14.47
CA ALA A 146 -7.68 26.00 -14.63
C ALA A 146 -8.52 26.01 -13.34
N ASP A 147 -9.83 25.73 -13.50
CA ASP A 147 -10.66 25.34 -12.38
C ASP A 147 -10.41 23.87 -12.13
N ARG A 148 -10.73 23.40 -10.93
CA ARG A 148 -10.53 22.00 -10.62
C ARG A 148 -11.47 21.48 -9.54
N LEU A 149 -11.71 20.19 -9.63
CA LEU A 149 -12.11 19.40 -8.48
C LEU A 149 -10.86 18.73 -7.90
N ASP A 150 -10.49 19.12 -6.69
CA ASP A 150 -9.37 18.57 -5.93
C ASP A 150 -9.72 17.12 -5.52
N PHE A 151 -8.90 16.16 -5.96
CA PHE A 151 -9.07 14.76 -5.59
C PHE A 151 -8.39 14.48 -4.25
N GLN A 152 -9.13 13.87 -3.33
CA GLN A 152 -8.63 13.57 -1.99
C GLN A 152 -9.08 12.19 -1.51
N TYR A 153 -8.28 11.58 -0.64
CA TYR A 153 -8.68 10.36 0.07
C TYR A 153 -8.56 10.53 1.59
N SER A 154 -9.28 9.69 2.32
CA SER A 154 -9.20 9.61 3.77
C SER A 154 -9.39 8.18 4.25
N THR A 155 -8.62 7.80 5.28
CA THR A 155 -8.73 6.49 5.96
C THR A 155 -9.33 6.60 7.37
N ASP A 156 -9.70 7.82 7.80
CA ASP A 156 -10.32 8.10 9.10
C ASP A 156 -11.62 8.91 8.99
N ALA A 157 -12.03 9.30 7.77
CA ALA A 157 -13.25 10.04 7.54
C ALA A 157 -14.48 9.22 7.96
N THR A 158 -15.44 9.95 8.54
CA THR A 158 -16.76 9.41 8.93
C THR A 158 -17.89 9.99 8.08
N SER A 159 -17.58 10.98 7.25
CA SER A 159 -18.44 11.58 6.22
C SER A 159 -17.59 12.39 5.24
N LEU A 160 -18.16 12.85 4.13
CA LEU A 160 -17.49 13.76 3.18
C LEU A 160 -16.90 15.02 3.81
N THR A 161 -17.41 15.46 4.97
CA THR A 161 -17.04 16.72 5.61
C THR A 161 -16.28 16.54 6.92
N THR A 162 -16.03 15.30 7.35
CA THR A 162 -15.36 15.00 8.63
C THR A 162 -14.29 13.95 8.45
N GLY A 163 -13.04 14.28 8.77
CA GLY A 163 -11.87 13.39 8.66
C GLY A 163 -10.60 14.17 8.35
N PHE A 164 -9.47 13.48 8.34
CA PHE A 164 -8.23 13.95 7.76
C PHE A 164 -8.17 13.54 6.29
N TRP A 165 -8.04 14.52 5.40
CA TRP A 165 -8.03 14.31 3.96
C TRP A 165 -6.65 14.58 3.39
N VAL A 166 -6.17 13.66 2.57
CA VAL A 166 -4.89 13.74 1.87
C VAL A 166 -5.15 14.09 0.42
N ASP A 167 -4.49 15.15 -0.03
CA ASP A 167 -4.52 15.65 -1.41
C ASP A 167 -3.71 14.75 -2.35
N VAL A 168 -4.21 14.54 -3.56
CA VAL A 168 -3.50 13.79 -4.61
C VAL A 168 -3.60 14.57 -5.93
N ASP A 169 -2.74 15.58 -6.07
CA ASP A 169 -2.76 16.55 -7.19
C ASP A 169 -2.74 15.87 -8.58
N SER A 170 -2.08 14.71 -8.69
CA SER A 170 -2.00 13.92 -9.93
C SER A 170 -3.34 13.33 -10.37
N LEU A 171 -4.33 13.30 -9.47
CA LEU A 171 -5.70 12.86 -9.73
C LEU A 171 -6.69 14.03 -9.80
N ASP A 172 -6.26 15.30 -9.78
CA ASP A 172 -7.18 16.44 -9.88
C ASP A 172 -7.91 16.50 -11.23
N CYS A 173 -9.21 16.81 -11.19
CA CYS A 173 -10.00 17.04 -12.38
C CYS A 173 -9.87 18.50 -12.80
N LEU A 174 -9.09 18.79 -13.84
CA LEU A 174 -8.82 20.13 -14.33
C LEU A 174 -9.76 20.54 -15.49
N SER A 175 -10.17 21.81 -15.50
CA SER A 175 -10.79 22.43 -16.69
C SER A 175 -9.88 22.26 -17.90
N THR A 176 -10.40 21.67 -18.98
CA THR A 176 -9.58 21.36 -20.17
C THR A 176 -9.33 22.61 -21.03
N ASN A 177 -10.29 23.53 -21.09
CA ASN A 177 -10.15 24.77 -21.85
C ASN A 177 -10.61 26.00 -21.05
N THR A 178 -9.66 26.86 -20.71
CA THR A 178 -9.88 28.08 -19.90
C THR A 178 -10.08 29.36 -20.73
N ASN A 179 -9.96 29.27 -22.06
CA ASN A 179 -10.01 30.42 -22.97
C ASN A 179 -11.12 30.32 -24.03
N ASP A 180 -11.96 29.28 -23.96
CA ASP A 180 -13.14 29.17 -24.82
C ASP A 180 -14.21 30.21 -24.45
N THR A 181 -15.25 30.30 -25.25
CA THR A 181 -16.46 31.08 -24.99
C THR A 181 -17.15 30.69 -23.68
N LEU A 182 -17.71 31.66 -22.98
CA LEU A 182 -18.50 31.46 -21.76
C LEU A 182 -19.71 30.56 -22.00
N GLY A 183 -20.10 29.79 -20.98
CA GLY A 183 -21.32 29.01 -20.94
C GLY A 183 -21.12 27.51 -21.14
N ALA A 184 -22.20 26.83 -21.52
CA ALA A 184 -22.25 25.38 -21.64
C ALA A 184 -21.23 24.83 -22.63
N LYS A 185 -20.64 23.70 -22.26
CA LYS A 185 -19.75 22.85 -23.04
C LYS A 185 -20.30 21.43 -23.05
N ASP A 186 -19.85 20.65 -24.01
CA ASP A 186 -20.19 19.24 -24.13
C ASP A 186 -19.07 18.42 -23.49
N GLY A 187 -19.30 17.96 -22.25
CA GLY A 187 -18.31 17.22 -21.47
C GLY A 187 -17.85 15.93 -22.14
N ASN A 188 -18.68 15.35 -23.02
CA ASN A 188 -18.37 14.09 -23.71
C ASN A 188 -17.45 14.32 -24.92
N SER A 189 -17.28 15.57 -25.35
CA SER A 189 -16.38 15.94 -26.44
C SER A 189 -14.92 15.88 -25.99
N SER A 190 -14.05 15.34 -26.84
CA SER A 190 -12.60 15.28 -26.56
C SER A 190 -11.94 16.65 -26.34
N SER A 191 -12.61 17.76 -26.68
CA SER A 191 -12.12 19.12 -26.39
C SER A 191 -12.36 19.57 -24.95
N TYR A 192 -13.26 18.91 -24.24
CA TYR A 192 -13.67 19.25 -22.87
C TYR A 192 -13.61 18.03 -21.94
N ARG A 193 -12.90 16.98 -22.36
CA ARG A 193 -12.72 15.73 -21.62
C ARG A 193 -11.26 15.35 -21.53
N THR A 194 -10.80 15.07 -20.32
CA THR A 194 -9.43 14.61 -20.05
C THR A 194 -9.46 13.37 -19.17
N GLY A 195 -8.74 12.32 -19.56
CA GLY A 195 -8.57 11.13 -18.71
C GLY A 195 -7.59 11.39 -17.58
N GLN A 196 -7.98 11.04 -16.36
CA GLN A 196 -7.15 11.08 -15.16
C GLN A 196 -6.84 9.66 -14.71
N SER A 197 -5.59 9.41 -14.29
CA SER A 197 -5.20 8.14 -13.72
C SER A 197 -3.92 8.25 -12.89
N ASP A 198 -3.92 7.62 -11.72
CA ASP A 198 -2.72 7.44 -10.89
C ASP A 198 -2.88 6.28 -9.91
N THR A 199 -1.81 5.90 -9.23
CA THR A 199 -1.80 4.91 -8.16
C THR A 199 -1.40 5.54 -6.82
N ILE A 200 -2.35 5.56 -5.88
CA ILE A 200 -2.09 5.95 -4.50
C ILE A 200 -1.40 4.77 -3.81
N ALA A 201 -0.15 4.94 -3.40
CA ALA A 201 0.66 3.88 -2.77
C ALA A 201 1.00 4.18 -1.30
N GLY A 202 1.57 3.21 -0.59
CA GLY A 202 1.98 3.37 0.81
C GLY A 202 0.81 3.33 1.80
N LEU A 203 -0.33 2.79 1.38
CA LEU A 203 -1.52 2.64 2.22
C LEU A 203 -1.38 1.44 3.16
N ASN A 204 -2.22 1.42 4.21
CA ASN A 204 -2.39 0.25 5.09
C ASN A 204 -3.85 0.17 5.56
N ILE A 205 -4.78 0.06 4.61
CA ILE A 205 -6.21 -0.02 4.90
C ILE A 205 -6.52 -1.47 5.28
N ALA A 206 -6.67 -1.75 6.57
CA ALA A 206 -6.89 -3.12 7.07
C ALA A 206 -8.14 -3.79 6.46
N ASN A 207 -8.12 -5.12 6.34
CA ASN A 207 -9.32 -5.87 5.95
C ASN A 207 -10.44 -5.65 6.99
N GLY A 208 -11.63 -5.30 6.51
CA GLY A 208 -12.80 -4.88 7.29
C GLY A 208 -12.87 -3.36 7.57
N ALA A 209 -11.85 -2.58 7.23
CA ALA A 209 -11.86 -1.12 7.39
C ALA A 209 -12.57 -0.43 6.21
N THR A 210 -13.07 0.78 6.44
CA THR A 210 -13.57 1.67 5.38
C THR A 210 -12.59 2.80 5.08
N PHE A 211 -12.73 3.38 3.89
CA PHE A 211 -12.00 4.57 3.47
C PHE A 211 -12.86 5.36 2.48
N TRP A 212 -12.50 6.62 2.29
CA TRP A 212 -13.25 7.57 1.49
C TRP A 212 -12.39 8.15 0.37
N LEU A 213 -13.00 8.38 -0.79
CA LEU A 213 -12.49 9.25 -1.85
C LEU A 213 -13.45 10.43 -2.00
N ARG A 214 -12.95 11.63 -2.31
CA ARG A 214 -13.78 12.80 -2.60
C ARG A 214 -13.19 13.71 -3.66
N TRP A 215 -14.06 14.52 -4.22
CA TRP A 215 -13.78 15.62 -5.12
C TRP A 215 -14.36 16.90 -4.52
N THR A 216 -13.50 17.88 -4.23
CA THR A 216 -13.90 19.18 -3.71
C THR A 216 -13.59 20.27 -4.71
N ASP A 217 -14.57 21.11 -5.00
CA ASP A 217 -14.38 22.23 -5.92
C ASP A 217 -13.37 23.26 -5.36
N TYR A 218 -12.39 23.64 -6.18
CA TYR A 218 -11.42 24.68 -5.85
C TYR A 218 -11.94 26.04 -6.30
N ASN A 219 -12.20 26.93 -5.33
CA ASN A 219 -12.68 28.28 -5.64
C ASN A 219 -11.66 29.11 -6.44
N ILE A 220 -11.94 29.31 -7.72
CA ILE A 220 -11.18 30.23 -8.58
C ILE A 220 -11.65 31.69 -8.40
N SER A 221 -10.94 32.61 -9.03
CA SER A 221 -11.40 33.99 -9.16
C SER A 221 -12.39 34.11 -10.31
N GLY A 222 -13.58 34.63 -10.03
CA GLY A 222 -14.64 34.80 -11.03
C GLY A 222 -15.79 33.83 -10.81
N SER A 223 -16.45 33.43 -11.90
CA SER A 223 -17.44 32.35 -11.86
C SER A 223 -16.75 31.04 -12.18
N ASP A 224 -16.97 30.05 -11.32
CA ASP A 224 -16.41 28.72 -11.43
C ASP A 224 -16.95 27.99 -12.68
N ASP A 225 -16.19 27.01 -13.13
CA ASP A 225 -16.55 26.12 -14.23
C ASP A 225 -17.45 24.98 -13.71
N GLY A 226 -18.24 24.41 -14.61
CA GLY A 226 -19.02 23.21 -14.30
C GLY A 226 -18.19 21.99 -14.64
N LEU A 227 -17.75 21.24 -13.63
CA LEU A 227 -16.88 20.08 -13.79
C LEU A 227 -17.58 18.81 -13.30
N GLY A 228 -17.32 17.70 -13.98
CA GLY A 228 -17.88 16.38 -13.67
C GLY A 228 -16.83 15.28 -13.73
N VAL A 229 -17.08 14.23 -12.93
CA VAL A 229 -16.36 12.96 -12.92
C VAL A 229 -17.23 11.93 -13.64
N ASP A 230 -16.60 11.16 -14.52
CA ASP A 230 -17.27 10.10 -15.27
C ASP A 230 -16.36 8.86 -15.47
N ASP A 231 -16.95 7.71 -15.81
CA ASP A 231 -16.27 6.43 -16.03
C ASP A 231 -15.23 6.08 -14.94
N PHE A 232 -15.61 6.32 -13.68
CA PHE A 232 -14.72 6.11 -12.54
C PHE A 232 -14.39 4.62 -12.38
N GLN A 233 -13.11 4.34 -12.16
CA GLN A 233 -12.60 3.01 -11.87
C GLN A 233 -11.63 3.03 -10.69
N LEU A 234 -11.76 1.99 -9.85
CA LEU A 234 -10.89 1.76 -8.71
C LEU A 234 -10.45 0.29 -8.69
N THR A 235 -9.14 0.07 -8.64
CA THR A 235 -8.57 -1.27 -8.44
C THR A 235 -7.75 -1.29 -7.15
N PRO A 236 -8.23 -1.96 -6.08
CA PRO A 236 -7.42 -2.21 -4.90
C PRO A 236 -6.34 -3.25 -5.18
N ALA A 237 -5.13 -2.96 -4.75
CA ALA A 237 -4.04 -3.92 -4.69
C ALA A 237 -3.67 -4.20 -3.23
N ASN A 238 -3.64 -5.48 -2.90
CA ASN A 238 -3.06 -6.00 -1.68
C ASN A 238 -1.55 -6.16 -1.90
N PRO A 239 -0.71 -6.16 -0.84
CA PRO A 239 0.68 -6.55 -1.00
C PRO A 239 0.65 -7.98 -1.55
N THR A 240 1.19 -8.17 -2.75
CA THR A 240 1.36 -9.52 -3.28
C THR A 240 2.42 -10.18 -2.42
N ALA A 241 2.03 -11.16 -1.60
CA ALA A 241 2.97 -12.12 -1.07
C ALA A 241 3.80 -12.64 -2.25
N VAL A 242 5.12 -12.67 -2.12
CA VAL A 242 5.95 -13.22 -3.17
C VAL A 242 5.57 -14.68 -3.35
N THR A 243 4.95 -15.02 -4.48
CA THR A 243 4.79 -16.43 -4.86
C THR A 243 6.17 -16.95 -5.25
N LEU A 244 6.75 -17.80 -4.40
CA LEU A 244 7.97 -18.54 -4.72
C LEU A 244 7.63 -19.67 -5.70
N SER A 245 8.37 -19.77 -6.81
CA SER A 245 8.35 -20.98 -7.65
C SER A 245 9.16 -22.09 -7.01
N SER A 246 10.21 -21.75 -6.25
CA SER A 246 11.05 -22.68 -5.52
C SER A 246 11.70 -22.05 -4.29
N PHE A 247 11.94 -22.88 -3.28
CA PHE A 247 12.83 -22.60 -2.16
C PHE A 247 13.49 -23.93 -1.79
N ASP A 248 14.82 -24.00 -1.82
CA ASP A 248 15.59 -25.22 -1.62
C ASP A 248 16.90 -24.96 -0.89
N ALA A 249 17.43 -25.99 -0.24
CA ALA A 249 18.74 -25.98 0.40
C ALA A 249 19.53 -27.23 -0.01
N GLN A 250 20.69 -27.03 -0.61
CA GLN A 250 21.55 -28.10 -1.08
C GLN A 250 22.89 -28.12 -0.33
N ALA A 251 23.21 -29.27 0.28
CA ALA A 251 24.48 -29.46 0.96
C ALA A 251 25.65 -29.70 -0.01
N GLY A 252 26.73 -28.97 0.19
CA GLY A 252 28.06 -29.23 -0.37
C GLY A 252 29.00 -29.89 0.66
N ALA A 253 30.29 -29.90 0.35
CA ALA A 253 31.32 -30.47 1.24
C ALA A 253 31.61 -29.58 2.46
N ASP A 254 31.52 -28.26 2.28
CA ASP A 254 31.90 -27.24 3.27
C ASP A 254 30.90 -26.08 3.37
N ARG A 255 29.75 -26.18 2.70
CA ARG A 255 28.71 -25.16 2.69
C ARG A 255 27.33 -25.74 2.43
N ILE A 256 26.28 -24.96 2.71
CA ILE A 256 24.93 -25.20 2.20
C ILE A 256 24.56 -24.03 1.30
N SER A 257 24.18 -24.34 0.05
CA SER A 257 23.67 -23.34 -0.88
C SER A 257 22.15 -23.30 -0.77
N VAL A 258 21.61 -22.17 -0.34
CA VAL A 258 20.17 -21.92 -0.24
C VAL A 258 19.75 -21.12 -1.45
N SER A 259 18.76 -21.59 -2.19
CA SER A 259 18.28 -20.92 -3.41
C SER A 259 16.76 -20.75 -3.38
N TRP A 260 16.29 -19.68 -4.00
CA TRP A 260 14.87 -19.44 -4.21
C TRP A 260 14.66 -18.71 -5.53
N GLU A 261 13.48 -18.90 -6.09
CA GLU A 261 13.06 -18.20 -7.28
C GLU A 261 11.64 -17.66 -7.07
N THR A 262 11.44 -16.42 -7.48
CA THR A 262 10.16 -15.74 -7.41
C THR A 262 9.40 -15.90 -8.72
N VAL A 263 8.07 -15.88 -8.67
CA VAL A 263 7.22 -15.79 -9.87
C VAL A 263 6.97 -14.31 -10.24
N SER A 264 6.91 -13.42 -9.25
CA SER A 264 6.72 -11.98 -9.38
C SER A 264 7.26 -11.23 -8.16
N GLU A 265 7.75 -10.01 -8.34
CA GLU A 265 8.30 -9.13 -7.30
C GLU A 265 7.63 -7.74 -7.29
N LEU A 266 6.35 -7.68 -7.66
CA LEU A 266 5.60 -6.44 -7.85
C LEU A 266 5.70 -5.50 -6.63
N ASP A 267 5.81 -6.08 -5.43
CA ASP A 267 5.76 -5.36 -4.17
C ASP A 267 6.87 -5.76 -3.18
N ASN A 268 7.97 -6.37 -3.66
CA ASN A 268 9.03 -6.92 -2.80
C ASN A 268 10.23 -5.97 -2.61
N ALA A 269 10.62 -5.69 -1.37
CA ALA A 269 11.84 -4.97 -1.02
C ALA A 269 13.07 -5.90 -0.93
N GLY A 270 12.86 -7.15 -0.56
CA GLY A 270 13.92 -8.14 -0.41
C GLY A 270 13.51 -9.32 0.46
N PHE A 271 14.49 -10.08 0.93
CA PHE A 271 14.29 -11.33 1.65
C PHE A 271 15.18 -11.39 2.88
N SER A 272 14.60 -11.69 4.04
CA SER A 272 15.35 -12.06 5.24
C SER A 272 15.52 -13.58 5.30
N LEU A 273 16.76 -14.07 5.18
CA LEU A 273 17.08 -15.49 5.27
C LEU A 273 17.43 -15.86 6.71
N TYR A 274 16.69 -16.82 7.27
CA TYR A 274 16.88 -17.33 8.62
C TYR A 274 17.40 -18.76 8.62
N ARG A 275 18.13 -19.13 9.68
CA ARG A 275 18.64 -20.49 9.92
C ARG A 275 18.41 -20.95 11.36
N SER A 276 18.24 -22.26 11.55
CA SER A 276 18.34 -22.93 12.85
C SER A 276 18.97 -24.33 12.72
N ASP A 277 19.61 -24.81 13.78
CA ASP A 277 20.04 -26.21 13.92
C ASP A 277 18.88 -27.14 14.35
N ASN A 278 17.72 -26.54 14.68
CA ASN A 278 16.51 -27.24 15.06
C ASN A 278 15.29 -26.60 14.40
N ALA A 279 14.51 -27.44 13.72
CA ALA A 279 13.16 -27.20 13.25
C ALA A 279 12.26 -26.26 14.04
N ALA A 280 12.16 -26.55 15.34
CA ALA A 280 11.27 -25.88 16.26
C ALA A 280 12.06 -24.95 17.18
N GLY A 281 13.35 -24.77 16.91
CA GLY A 281 14.25 -23.91 17.65
C GLY A 281 14.12 -22.44 17.25
N PRO A 282 14.78 -21.55 18.01
CA PRO A 282 14.89 -20.16 17.62
C PRO A 282 15.64 -20.03 16.29
N GLN A 283 15.17 -19.09 15.48
CA GLN A 283 15.76 -18.75 14.19
C GLN A 283 16.80 -17.64 14.36
N THR A 284 17.91 -17.74 13.65
CA THR A 284 18.94 -16.70 13.56
C THR A 284 18.93 -16.11 12.17
N LEU A 285 18.89 -14.78 12.07
CA LEU A 285 19.01 -14.08 10.78
C LEU A 285 20.42 -14.27 10.22
N LEU A 286 20.54 -14.85 9.03
CA LEU A 286 21.79 -14.99 8.31
C LEU A 286 22.10 -13.78 7.45
N ALA A 287 21.12 -13.34 6.65
CA ALA A 287 21.30 -12.29 5.68
C ALA A 287 19.98 -11.62 5.31
N TYR A 288 20.09 -10.36 4.87
CA TYR A 288 19.04 -9.69 4.09
C TYR A 288 19.51 -9.54 2.65
N VAL A 289 18.73 -10.04 1.70
CA VAL A 289 19.02 -10.00 0.26
C VAL A 289 17.99 -9.07 -0.41
N PRO A 290 18.39 -7.89 -0.89
CA PRO A 290 17.47 -6.98 -1.59
C PRO A 290 16.88 -7.61 -2.86
N SER A 291 15.65 -7.25 -3.21
CA SER A 291 15.05 -7.65 -4.48
C SER A 291 15.89 -7.10 -5.64
N GLN A 292 16.12 -7.91 -6.68
CA GLN A 292 16.86 -7.50 -7.86
C GLN A 292 16.06 -6.51 -8.72
N ALA A 293 14.73 -6.60 -8.73
CA ALA A 293 13.88 -5.61 -9.35
C ALA A 293 12.62 -5.35 -8.51
N PRO A 294 12.73 -4.52 -7.46
CA PRO A 294 11.58 -4.10 -6.68
C PRO A 294 10.53 -3.48 -7.61
N GLY A 295 9.30 -4.00 -7.61
CA GLY A 295 8.26 -3.50 -8.53
C GLY A 295 8.02 -4.35 -9.77
N SER A 296 8.84 -5.36 -10.05
CA SER A 296 8.78 -6.10 -11.31
C SER A 296 7.68 -7.16 -11.32
N ALA A 297 6.91 -7.21 -12.41
CA ALA A 297 5.97 -8.29 -12.66
C ALA A 297 6.65 -9.63 -13.00
N GLN A 298 7.95 -9.61 -13.32
CA GLN A 298 8.78 -10.79 -13.56
C GLN A 298 9.51 -11.21 -12.28
N GLY A 299 9.65 -12.52 -12.09
CA GLY A 299 10.45 -13.10 -11.02
C GLY A 299 11.94 -13.22 -11.32
N PHE A 300 12.72 -13.53 -10.29
CA PHE A 300 14.18 -13.64 -10.30
C PHE A 300 14.64 -14.83 -9.47
N ALA A 301 15.83 -15.34 -9.80
CA ALA A 301 16.51 -16.38 -9.04
C ALA A 301 17.58 -15.77 -8.12
N TYR A 302 17.66 -16.32 -6.91
CA TYR A 302 18.57 -15.90 -5.85
C TYR A 302 19.27 -17.11 -5.25
N SER A 303 20.44 -16.86 -4.66
CA SER A 303 21.18 -17.86 -3.92
C SER A 303 22.00 -17.24 -2.80
N TYR A 304 22.14 -17.96 -1.69
CA TYR A 304 23.01 -17.62 -0.58
C TYR A 304 23.81 -18.85 -0.14
N ASP A 305 25.13 -18.71 -0.07
CA ASP A 305 26.03 -19.77 0.40
C ASP A 305 26.30 -19.59 1.91
N ASP A 306 25.76 -20.51 2.71
CA ASP A 306 26.05 -20.61 4.13
C ASP A 306 27.32 -21.44 4.37
N LEU A 307 28.39 -20.75 4.74
CA LEU A 307 29.73 -21.34 4.96
C LEU A 307 29.99 -21.73 6.42
N ASP A 308 29.13 -21.34 7.36
CA ASP A 308 29.32 -21.61 8.80
C ASP A 308 28.51 -22.84 9.21
N VAL A 309 28.82 -23.97 8.57
CA VAL A 309 28.09 -25.24 8.71
C VAL A 309 29.03 -26.37 9.11
N GLN A 310 28.57 -27.26 9.99
CA GLN A 310 29.38 -28.37 10.52
C GLN A 310 29.09 -29.68 9.78
N PRO A 311 30.11 -30.49 9.41
CA PRO A 311 29.90 -31.80 8.80
C PRO A 311 29.02 -32.72 9.65
N GLY A 312 28.04 -33.38 9.02
CA GLY A 312 27.07 -34.25 9.69
C GLY A 312 25.90 -33.52 10.38
N GLN A 313 25.92 -32.18 10.47
CA GLN A 313 24.82 -31.39 11.01
C GLN A 313 23.73 -31.17 9.96
N THR A 314 22.47 -31.23 10.40
CA THR A 314 21.32 -30.77 9.60
C THR A 314 20.97 -29.35 9.97
N TRP A 315 20.88 -28.47 8.97
CA TRP A 315 20.46 -27.09 9.13
C TRP A 315 19.12 -26.86 8.45
N TRP A 316 18.32 -25.99 9.05
CA TRP A 316 16.96 -25.65 8.63
C TRP A 316 16.91 -24.16 8.28
N TYR A 317 16.25 -23.83 7.19
CA TYR A 317 16.23 -22.47 6.63
C TYR A 317 14.81 -22.01 6.39
N TRP A 318 14.54 -20.74 6.68
CA TRP A 318 13.30 -20.05 6.36
C TRP A 318 13.62 -18.79 5.57
N LEU A 319 12.74 -18.46 4.63
CA LEU A 319 12.84 -17.25 3.84
C LEU A 319 11.65 -16.37 4.20
N GLU A 320 11.89 -15.19 4.74
CA GLU A 320 10.85 -14.19 4.95
C GLU A 320 10.91 -13.20 3.79
N ASP A 321 9.83 -13.08 3.02
CA ASP A 321 9.70 -11.99 2.05
C ASP A 321 9.40 -10.68 2.81
N VAL A 322 10.02 -9.59 2.38
CA VAL A 322 9.82 -8.27 2.96
C VAL A 322 9.33 -7.36 1.86
N SER A 323 8.08 -6.96 1.94
CA SER A 323 7.49 -6.05 0.97
C SER A 323 7.99 -4.61 1.12
N LEU A 324 7.78 -3.77 0.11
CA LEU A 324 8.18 -2.34 0.11
C LEU A 324 7.59 -1.50 1.25
N ASN A 325 6.53 -1.96 1.90
CA ASN A 325 5.92 -1.32 3.06
C ASN A 325 6.25 -2.01 4.40
N GLY A 326 7.11 -3.04 4.38
CA GLY A 326 7.55 -3.77 5.56
C GLY A 326 6.64 -4.92 6.02
N ALA A 327 5.55 -5.24 5.32
CA ALA A 327 4.80 -6.48 5.59
C ALA A 327 5.63 -7.71 5.19
N THR A 328 5.49 -8.81 5.94
CA THR A 328 6.29 -10.03 5.74
C THR A 328 5.47 -11.31 5.72
N THR A 329 5.96 -12.31 4.97
CA THR A 329 5.46 -13.69 4.89
C THR A 329 6.64 -14.65 5.05
N LEU A 330 6.50 -15.64 5.94
CA LEU A 330 7.56 -16.61 6.19
C LEU A 330 7.31 -17.90 5.40
N HIS A 331 8.33 -18.36 4.66
CA HIS A 331 8.35 -19.59 3.88
C HIS A 331 9.30 -20.63 4.47
N GLY A 332 9.03 -21.91 4.19
CA GLY A 332 9.83 -23.05 4.66
C GLY A 332 9.22 -23.76 5.89
N PRO A 333 10.02 -24.52 6.65
CA PRO A 333 11.46 -24.69 6.47
C PRO A 333 11.82 -25.59 5.27
N VAL A 334 13.00 -25.34 4.72
CA VAL A 334 13.78 -26.34 3.96
C VAL A 334 14.99 -26.77 4.77
N SER A 335 15.58 -27.92 4.49
CA SER A 335 16.71 -28.41 5.28
C SER A 335 17.73 -29.16 4.44
N ALA A 336 18.99 -29.07 4.84
CA ALA A 336 20.08 -29.84 4.25
C ALA A 336 21.03 -30.36 5.33
N THR A 337 21.60 -31.55 5.10
CA THR A 337 22.61 -32.16 5.98
C THR A 337 23.98 -32.08 5.32
N VAL A 338 24.94 -31.43 5.99
CA VAL A 338 26.31 -31.31 5.46
C VAL A 338 26.94 -32.70 5.43
N SER A 339 27.53 -33.06 4.29
CA SER A 339 28.19 -34.36 4.15
C SER A 339 29.40 -34.46 5.08
N VAL A 340 29.54 -35.59 5.78
CA VAL A 340 30.78 -35.91 6.49
C VAL A 340 31.83 -36.36 5.47
N PRO A 341 33.04 -35.79 5.46
CA PRO A 341 34.10 -36.26 4.57
C PRO A 341 34.40 -37.73 4.85
N THR A 342 34.41 -38.57 3.81
CA THR A 342 34.84 -39.96 3.93
C THR A 342 36.35 -39.98 4.23
N ALA A 343 36.74 -40.25 5.48
CA ALA A 343 38.13 -40.43 5.82
C ALA A 343 38.66 -41.74 5.21
N VAL A 344 39.71 -41.65 4.38
CA VAL A 344 40.50 -42.82 3.98
C VAL A 344 41.61 -42.99 5.01
N THR A 345 41.55 -44.05 5.81
CA THR A 345 42.65 -44.43 6.70
C THR A 345 43.58 -45.40 5.96
N LEU A 346 44.84 -44.99 5.70
CA LEU A 346 45.87 -45.95 5.29
C LEU A 346 46.21 -46.83 6.49
N SER A 347 45.81 -48.10 6.44
CA SER A 347 45.95 -49.00 7.59
C SER A 347 47.33 -49.64 7.70
N ASP A 348 48.12 -49.70 6.61
CA ASP A 348 49.50 -50.20 6.66
C ASP A 348 50.34 -49.64 5.50
N MET A 349 51.47 -49.01 5.84
CA MET A 349 52.64 -48.89 4.97
C MET A 349 53.76 -49.69 5.62
N SER A 350 53.99 -50.94 5.20
CA SER A 350 55.19 -51.67 5.58
C SER A 350 56.29 -51.46 4.54
N ALA A 351 57.40 -50.85 4.94
CA ALA A 351 58.63 -50.93 4.15
C ALA A 351 59.19 -52.35 4.28
N GLY A 352 59.32 -53.06 3.16
CA GLY A 352 60.01 -54.35 3.13
C GLY A 352 61.50 -54.13 3.35
N GLU A 353 62.05 -54.69 4.43
CA GLU A 353 63.50 -54.79 4.59
C GLU A 353 64.03 -55.86 3.63
N GLU A 354 64.69 -55.45 2.54
CA GLU A 354 65.55 -56.36 1.78
C GLU A 354 66.88 -56.55 2.54
N THR A 355 67.13 -57.80 2.96
CA THR A 355 68.46 -58.23 3.41
C THR A 355 69.37 -58.44 2.20
N GLY A 356 70.27 -57.49 1.92
CA GLY A 356 71.23 -57.59 0.82
C GLY A 356 72.51 -56.75 1.03
N SER A 357 73.59 -57.46 1.31
CA SER A 357 75.00 -57.04 1.52
C SER A 357 75.52 -55.76 0.84
N ALA A 358 76.09 -54.88 1.68
CA ALA A 358 77.23 -53.97 1.50
C ALA A 358 77.58 -53.37 0.12
N ALA A 359 77.25 -52.08 -0.06
CA ALA A 359 78.14 -51.04 -0.59
C ALA A 359 77.54 -49.63 -0.37
N LEU A 360 78.26 -48.76 0.35
CA LEU A 360 78.05 -47.29 0.32
C LEU A 360 78.51 -46.75 -1.06
N PRO A 361 78.02 -45.60 -1.60
CA PRO A 361 77.89 -44.35 -0.84
C PRO A 361 76.77 -43.34 -1.27
N TRP A 362 76.67 -42.24 -0.51
CA TRP A 362 76.21 -40.86 -0.80
C TRP A 362 75.01 -40.56 -1.73
N ALA A 363 73.91 -40.07 -1.14
CA ALA A 363 73.30 -38.76 -1.48
C ALA A 363 72.11 -38.48 -0.54
N ALA A 364 72.28 -37.49 0.33
CA ALA A 364 71.22 -36.96 1.19
C ALA A 364 70.44 -35.87 0.45
N ALA A 365 69.12 -36.03 0.36
CA ALA A 365 68.08 -35.02 0.16
C ALA A 365 66.74 -35.74 0.40
N LEU A 366 65.72 -35.24 1.10
CA LEU A 366 65.43 -33.91 1.59
C LEU A 366 64.34 -34.06 2.67
N VAL A 367 64.59 -33.45 3.82
CA VAL A 367 63.68 -32.69 4.70
C VAL A 367 62.41 -33.32 5.27
N VAL A 368 62.44 -33.29 6.60
CA VAL A 368 61.48 -33.60 7.65
C VAL A 368 60.56 -32.40 7.97
N ALA A 369 59.38 -32.75 8.52
CA ALA A 369 58.52 -32.06 9.48
C ALA A 369 57.45 -31.07 8.98
N LEU A 370 56.15 -31.28 9.26
CA LEU A 370 55.42 -31.35 10.56
C LEU A 370 55.53 -30.06 11.39
N ALA A 371 54.39 -29.43 11.64
CA ALA A 371 53.69 -29.52 12.93
C ALA A 371 52.83 -28.27 13.19
N GLY A 372 51.60 -28.52 13.63
CA GLY A 372 50.78 -27.51 14.29
C GLY A 372 51.01 -27.46 15.81
N ALA A 373 50.27 -26.51 16.40
CA ALA A 373 49.86 -26.39 17.81
C ALA A 373 50.74 -25.60 18.81
N LEU A 374 50.32 -24.34 19.04
CA LEU A 374 49.70 -23.81 20.27
C LEU A 374 50.40 -23.95 21.66
N VAL A 375 50.46 -22.80 22.38
CA VAL A 375 50.24 -22.55 23.85
C VAL A 375 51.42 -22.01 24.72
N VAL A 376 51.31 -20.68 24.99
CA VAL A 376 51.40 -19.95 26.30
C VAL A 376 52.72 -19.84 27.09
N ARG A 377 53.21 -18.60 27.31
CA ARG A 377 53.19 -17.90 28.64
C ARG A 377 53.60 -16.41 28.57
N ARG A 378 52.98 -15.65 29.49
CA ARG A 378 53.00 -14.19 29.77
C ARG A 378 54.38 -13.55 30.00
N GLY A 379 54.49 -12.23 29.76
CA GLY A 379 55.27 -11.34 30.64
C GLY A 379 55.89 -10.07 30.02
N GLN A 380 55.20 -8.94 30.18
CA GLN A 380 55.68 -7.56 30.41
C GLN A 380 56.71 -6.82 29.51
N GLN A 381 56.27 -5.60 29.14
CA GLN A 381 56.95 -4.29 29.15
C GLN A 381 57.92 -3.85 28.03
N GLN A 382 57.49 -2.73 27.42
CA GLN A 382 58.23 -1.49 27.10
C GLN A 382 59.09 -1.34 25.83
N ASN A 383 58.64 -0.36 25.03
CA ASN A 383 59.37 0.80 24.50
C ASN A 383 59.97 0.81 23.06
N ARG A 384 59.56 1.88 22.34
CA ARG A 384 60.24 2.65 21.27
C ARG A 384 60.44 1.92 19.93
N GLY A 385 60.18 2.49 18.76
CA GLY A 385 59.81 3.83 18.32
C GLY A 385 60.18 3.95 16.84
N HIS A 386 59.27 4.45 15.99
CA HIS A 386 59.47 5.44 14.92
C HIS A 386 58.22 5.57 14.08
#